data_AF-A0ABD5LPP5-F1
#
_entry.id   AF-A0ABD5LPP5-F1
#
_cell.length_a   1.000
_cell.length_b   1.000
_cell.length_c   1.000
_cell.angle_alpha   90.00
_cell.angle_beta   90.00
_cell.angle_gamma   90.00
#
_symmetry.space_group_name_H-M   'P 1'
#
loop_
_entity.id
_entity.type
_entity.pdbx_description
1 polymer ?
#
loop_
_entity_poly.entity_id
_entity_poly.type
_entity_poly.pdbx_seq_one_letter_code
_entity_poly.pdbx_strand_id
1 'polypeptide(L)'
;MIAGDEYTYDVVIAGSGAAGLTAAITAAERGYSVLVLESTDRWGGTSAISGGGVWIPNNSFGKAKGLKDSREEALTHLKAIVGDHGAATSQARLEAYVDHSMTNPNLGKIEKAPFWAVRVYPNDIGAKGGVVTDEIGGACCATALLSRACLHRGTQRLR
;
A
#
# COMPACT_ATOMS: atom_id res chain seq x y z
N MET A 1 -4.31 20.81 -30.59
CA MET A 1 -5.02 19.98 -29.58
C MET A 1 -4.66 18.55 -29.88
N ILE A 2 -4.06 17.83 -28.94
CA ILE A 2 -3.78 16.41 -29.14
C ILE A 2 -5.11 15.69 -28.89
N ALA A 3 -5.65 15.02 -29.90
CA ALA A 3 -6.79 14.12 -29.71
C ALA A 3 -6.29 12.98 -28.82
N GLY A 4 -6.73 12.96 -27.56
CA GLY A 4 -6.42 11.87 -26.63
C GLY A 4 -7.42 10.73 -26.84
N ASP A 5 -6.93 9.50 -26.76
CA ASP A 5 -7.81 8.34 -26.64
C ASP A 5 -8.63 8.46 -25.35
N GLU A 6 -9.93 8.16 -25.44
CA GLU A 6 -10.83 8.15 -24.30
C GLU A 6 -10.89 6.74 -23.70
N TYR A 7 -10.59 6.63 -22.41
CA TYR A 7 -10.67 5.38 -21.66
C TYR A 7 -11.70 5.51 -20.53
N THR A 8 -12.52 4.48 -20.33
CA THR A 8 -13.55 4.45 -19.28
C THR A 8 -13.22 3.39 -18.23
N TYR A 9 -13.30 3.78 -16.97
CA TYR A 9 -13.10 2.91 -15.80
C TYR A 9 -14.11 3.27 -14.72
N ASP A 10 -14.53 2.30 -13.91
CA ASP A 10 -15.42 2.53 -12.77
C ASP A 10 -14.71 3.29 -11.64
N VAL A 11 -13.40 3.03 -11.46
CA VAL A 11 -12.59 3.63 -10.41
C VAL A 11 -11.24 4.06 -10.98
N VAL A 12 -10.87 5.33 -10.74
CA VAL A 12 -9.53 5.86 -11.05
C VAL A 12 -8.82 6.24 -9.76
N ILE A 13 -7.61 5.75 -9.58
CA ILE A 13 -6.79 5.93 -8.39
C ILE A 13 -5.54 6.70 -8.77
N ALA A 14 -5.31 7.84 -8.13
CA ALA A 14 -4.10 8.63 -8.30
C ALA A 14 -3.08 8.27 -7.20
N GLY A 15 -2.01 7.57 -7.60
CA GLY A 15 -0.89 7.17 -6.77
C GLY A 15 -0.88 5.68 -6.46
N SER A 16 0.29 5.07 -6.60
CA SER A 16 0.52 3.63 -6.37
C SER A 16 1.08 3.29 -4.97
N GLY A 17 0.90 4.19 -3.99
CA GLY A 17 1.28 3.92 -2.60
C GLY A 17 0.40 2.85 -1.94
N ALA A 18 0.70 2.49 -0.68
CA ALA A 18 -0.06 1.45 0.04
C ALA A 18 -1.56 1.72 0.06
N ALA A 19 -1.98 2.98 0.26
CA ALA A 19 -3.38 3.37 0.22
C ALA A 19 -4.02 3.16 -1.16
N GLY A 20 -3.32 3.57 -2.23
CA GLY A 20 -3.81 3.46 -3.61
C GLY A 20 -3.93 2.00 -4.05
N LEU A 21 -2.90 1.18 -3.81
CA LEU A 21 -2.94 -0.24 -4.16
C LEU A 21 -3.96 -1.03 -3.32
N THR A 22 -4.12 -0.70 -2.04
CA THR A 22 -5.17 -1.33 -1.20
C THR A 22 -6.57 -0.97 -1.72
N ALA A 23 -6.79 0.29 -2.10
CA ALA A 23 -8.05 0.71 -2.72
C ALA A 23 -8.28 0.02 -4.07
N ALA A 24 -7.23 -0.14 -4.88
CA ALA A 24 -7.31 -0.80 -6.19
C ALA A 24 -7.72 -2.26 -6.06
N ILE A 25 -7.08 -3.00 -5.15
CA ILE A 25 -7.41 -4.40 -4.86
C ILE A 25 -8.85 -4.51 -4.34
N THR A 26 -9.22 -3.66 -3.37
CA THR A 26 -10.58 -3.67 -2.80
C THR A 26 -11.65 -3.40 -3.87
N ALA A 27 -11.39 -2.49 -4.81
CA ALA A 27 -12.31 -2.20 -5.90
C ALA A 27 -12.36 -3.35 -6.92
N ALA A 28 -11.21 -3.90 -7.31
CA ALA A 28 -11.13 -5.02 -8.24
C ALA A 28 -11.79 -6.29 -7.68
N GLU A 29 -11.64 -6.58 -6.39
CA GLU A 29 -12.32 -7.70 -5.70
C GLU A 29 -13.85 -7.55 -5.70
N ARG A 30 -14.36 -6.31 -5.82
CA ARG A 30 -15.78 -6.01 -5.97
C ARG A 30 -16.26 -6.02 -7.43
N GLY A 31 -15.39 -6.38 -8.36
CA GLY A 31 -15.71 -6.50 -9.79
C GLY A 31 -15.65 -5.18 -10.57
N TYR A 32 -15.11 -4.10 -9.98
CA TYR A 32 -14.95 -2.83 -10.69
C TYR A 32 -13.74 -2.85 -11.63
N SER A 33 -13.86 -2.17 -12.77
CA SER A 33 -12.73 -1.83 -13.62
C SER A 33 -11.93 -0.68 -12.99
N VAL A 34 -10.61 -0.88 -12.80
CA VAL A 34 -9.76 0.04 -12.03
C VAL A 34 -8.58 0.51 -12.87
N LEU A 35 -8.33 1.82 -12.88
CA LEU A 35 -7.11 2.43 -13.39
C LEU A 35 -6.30 3.01 -12.24
N VAL A 36 -5.03 2.61 -12.11
CA VAL A 36 -4.08 3.25 -11.19
C VAL A 36 -3.12 4.12 -12.00
N LEU A 37 -3.05 5.40 -11.65
CA LEU A 37 -2.15 6.37 -12.25
C LEU A 37 -0.98 6.62 -11.31
N GLU A 38 0.24 6.48 -11.80
CA GLU A 38 1.46 6.79 -11.07
C GLU A 38 2.22 7.86 -11.83
N SER A 39 2.67 8.91 -11.14
CA SER A 39 3.35 10.04 -11.78
C SER A 39 4.82 9.76 -12.07
N THR A 40 5.37 8.71 -11.46
CA THR A 40 6.77 8.32 -11.62
C THR A 40 6.90 7.05 -12.46
N ASP A 41 8.14 6.70 -12.80
CA ASP A 41 8.50 5.44 -13.47
C ASP A 41 8.47 4.23 -12.51
N ARG A 42 7.99 4.43 -11.27
CA ARG A 42 8.08 3.48 -10.18
C ARG A 42 6.82 3.47 -9.33
N TRP A 43 6.41 2.27 -8.96
CA TRP A 43 5.26 2.08 -8.08
C TRP A 43 5.66 2.00 -6.60
N GLY A 44 4.69 2.27 -5.72
CA GLY A 44 4.79 2.13 -4.28
C GLY A 44 5.02 3.41 -3.49
N GLY A 45 5.49 4.49 -4.14
CA GLY A 45 5.71 5.80 -3.50
C GLY A 45 6.55 5.72 -2.21
N THR A 46 6.17 6.49 -1.19
CA THR A 46 6.83 6.44 0.13
C THR A 46 6.58 5.13 0.87
N SER A 47 5.51 4.40 0.54
CA SER A 47 5.22 3.11 1.18
C SER A 47 6.26 2.05 0.84
N ALA A 48 6.75 2.01 -0.40
CA ALA A 48 7.78 1.05 -0.84
C ALA A 48 9.13 1.20 -0.15
N ILE A 49 9.40 2.36 0.47
CA ILE A 49 10.66 2.68 1.16
C ILE A 49 10.45 2.87 2.68
N SER A 50 9.24 2.65 3.17
CA SER A 50 8.97 2.70 4.60
C SER A 50 9.59 1.47 5.29
N GLY A 51 9.82 1.54 6.59
CA GLY A 51 10.20 0.36 7.38
C GLY A 51 9.11 -0.72 7.46
N GLY A 52 8.00 -0.58 6.72
CA GLY A 52 6.90 -1.54 6.67
C GLY A 52 6.07 -1.65 7.95
N GLY A 53 6.42 -0.89 8.99
CA GLY A 53 5.70 -0.87 10.26
C GLY A 53 4.33 -0.23 10.09
N VAL A 54 3.27 -1.00 10.36
CA VAL A 54 1.91 -0.50 10.50
C VAL A 54 1.53 -0.64 11.96
N TRP A 55 1.21 0.48 12.62
CA TRP A 55 0.63 0.46 13.96
C TRP A 55 -0.83 0.00 13.85
N ILE A 56 -1.20 -1.08 14.53
CA ILE A 56 -2.58 -1.60 14.52
C ILE A 56 -2.98 -1.82 15.97
N PRO A 57 -3.59 -0.82 16.63
CA PRO A 57 -3.89 -0.89 18.05
C PRO A 57 -5.00 -1.89 18.35
N ASN A 58 -5.03 -2.37 19.60
CA ASN A 58 -6.11 -3.17 20.16
C ASN A 58 -6.45 -4.41 19.29
N ASN A 59 -5.46 -4.94 18.57
CA ASN A 59 -5.65 -6.01 17.61
C ASN A 59 -5.78 -7.38 18.28
N SER A 60 -6.49 -8.30 17.62
CA SER A 60 -6.78 -9.65 18.13
C SER A 60 -5.52 -10.49 18.38
N PHE A 61 -4.47 -10.33 17.57
CA PHE A 61 -3.20 -11.05 17.72
C PHE A 61 -2.41 -10.61 18.95
N GLY A 62 -2.39 -9.31 19.23
CA GLY A 62 -1.78 -8.75 20.43
C GLY A 62 -2.48 -9.25 21.69
N LYS A 63 -3.83 -9.21 21.70
CA LYS A 63 -4.63 -9.78 22.79
C LYS A 63 -4.35 -11.27 23.01
N ALA A 64 -4.29 -12.06 21.93
CA ALA A 64 -3.98 -13.48 22.01
C ALA A 64 -2.58 -13.77 22.60
N LYS A 65 -1.64 -12.83 22.48
CA LYS A 65 -0.30 -12.88 23.09
C LYS A 65 -0.23 -12.25 24.49
N GLY A 66 -1.37 -11.84 25.05
CA GLY A 66 -1.44 -11.21 26.37
C GLY A 66 -0.95 -9.76 26.42
N LEU A 67 -0.80 -9.09 25.27
CA LEU A 67 -0.53 -7.65 25.27
C LEU A 67 -1.73 -6.91 25.85
N LYS A 68 -1.45 -6.01 26.80
CA LYS A 68 -2.44 -5.11 27.40
C LYS A 68 -2.55 -3.87 26.52
N ASP A 69 -3.63 -3.80 25.78
CA ASP A 69 -4.00 -2.66 24.93
C ASP A 69 -5.54 -2.59 24.90
N SER A 70 -6.07 -1.41 24.66
CA SER A 70 -7.51 -1.15 24.68
C SER A 70 -7.92 -0.12 23.63
N ARG A 71 -9.20 -0.18 23.25
CA ARG A 71 -9.81 0.82 22.35
C ARG A 71 -9.64 2.24 22.89
N GLU A 72 -9.84 2.41 24.20
CA GLU A 72 -9.82 3.71 24.86
C GLU A 72 -8.41 4.30 24.90
N GLU A 73 -7.40 3.50 25.27
CA GLU A 73 -6.00 3.91 25.25
C GLU A 73 -5.54 4.26 23.83
N ALA A 74 -5.92 3.46 22.83
CA ALA A 74 -5.60 3.72 21.44
C ALA A 74 -6.19 5.04 20.92
N LEU A 75 -7.47 5.31 21.22
CA LEU A 75 -8.12 6.57 20.84
C LEU A 75 -7.52 7.77 21.58
N THR A 76 -7.20 7.61 22.86
CA THR A 76 -6.52 8.65 23.65
C THR A 76 -5.16 8.98 23.05
N HIS A 77 -4.38 7.95 22.70
CA HIS A 77 -3.08 8.11 22.06
C HIS A 77 -3.20 8.82 20.69
N LEU A 78 -4.13 8.37 19.83
CA LEU A 78 -4.38 8.99 18.53
C LEU A 78 -4.75 10.47 18.65
N LYS A 79 -5.66 10.82 19.55
CA LYS A 79 -6.05 12.22 19.77
C LYS A 79 -4.87 13.08 20.20
N ALA A 80 -3.99 12.55 21.05
CA ALA A 80 -2.83 13.26 21.54
C ALA A 80 -1.77 13.52 20.45
N ILE A 81 -1.51 12.55 19.56
CA ILE A 81 -0.44 12.67 18.54
C ILE A 81 -0.92 13.32 17.24
N VAL A 82 -2.18 13.12 16.86
CA VAL A 82 -2.71 13.59 15.57
C VAL A 82 -3.20 15.04 15.66
N GLY A 83 -3.79 15.45 16.79
CA GLY A 83 -4.44 16.76 16.91
C GLY A 83 -5.64 16.94 15.97
N ASP A 84 -6.13 18.17 15.85
CA ASP A 84 -7.26 18.50 14.97
C ASP A 84 -6.80 19.15 13.65
N HIS A 85 -7.04 18.44 12.55
CA HIS A 85 -6.81 18.85 11.17
C HIS A 85 -8.11 18.77 10.35
N GLY A 86 -9.25 19.03 10.99
CA GLY A 86 -10.57 19.07 10.36
C GLY A 86 -11.07 17.69 9.94
N ALA A 87 -11.70 17.62 8.76
CA ALA A 87 -12.37 16.39 8.30
C ALA A 87 -11.43 15.18 8.18
N ALA A 88 -10.12 15.41 7.98
CA ALA A 88 -9.13 14.34 7.88
C ALA A 88 -8.94 13.58 9.20
N THR A 89 -9.14 14.24 10.33
CA THR A 89 -8.89 13.74 11.69
C THR A 89 -10.17 13.74 12.52
N SER A 90 -11.32 13.65 11.87
CA SER A 90 -12.61 13.65 12.55
C SER A 90 -12.72 12.46 13.52
N GLN A 91 -13.50 12.65 14.59
CA GLN A 91 -13.74 11.61 15.59
C GLN A 91 -14.18 10.28 14.96
N ALA A 92 -15.08 10.33 13.97
CA ALA A 92 -15.56 9.17 13.25
C ALA A 92 -14.44 8.41 12.50
N ARG A 93 -13.44 9.10 11.95
CA ARG A 93 -12.29 8.46 11.29
C ARG A 93 -11.35 7.79 12.28
N LEU A 94 -11.09 8.44 13.42
CA LEU A 94 -10.28 7.86 14.49
C LEU A 94 -10.92 6.59 15.05
N GLU A 95 -12.24 6.65 15.31
CA GLU A 95 -13.03 5.50 15.77
C GLU A 95 -13.03 4.38 14.73
N ALA A 96 -13.31 4.69 13.46
CA ALA A 96 -13.29 3.69 12.39
C ALA A 96 -11.93 2.97 12.30
N TYR A 97 -10.83 3.70 12.39
CA TYR A 97 -9.49 3.10 12.35
C TYR A 97 -9.23 2.13 13.52
N VAL A 98 -9.55 2.53 14.75
CA VAL A 98 -9.36 1.68 15.94
C VAL A 98 -10.31 0.48 15.93
N ASP A 99 -11.57 0.68 15.51
CA ASP A 99 -12.58 -0.38 15.52
C ASP A 99 -12.29 -1.45 14.47
N HIS A 100 -11.80 -1.07 13.28
CA HIS A 100 -11.39 -2.03 12.25
C HIS A 100 -10.04 -2.71 12.59
N SER A 101 -9.23 -2.13 13.47
CA SER A 101 -7.96 -2.75 13.90
C SER A 101 -8.19 -4.04 14.71
N MET A 102 -9.30 -4.12 15.45
CA MET A 102 -9.65 -5.30 16.25
C MET A 102 -9.90 -6.55 15.40
N THR A 103 -10.56 -6.37 14.26
CA THR A 103 -11.01 -7.45 13.37
C THR A 103 -10.17 -7.56 12.09
N ASN A 104 -9.07 -6.81 11.99
CA ASN A 104 -8.29 -6.68 10.77
C ASN A 104 -7.81 -8.07 10.28
N PRO A 105 -8.39 -8.59 9.17
CA PRO A 105 -8.05 -9.92 8.67
C PRO A 105 -6.63 -9.96 8.07
N ASN A 106 -6.05 -8.80 7.73
CA ASN A 106 -4.72 -8.68 7.12
C ASN A 106 -3.57 -8.89 8.09
N LEU A 107 -3.86 -9.04 9.39
CA LEU A 107 -2.87 -9.45 10.39
C LEU A 107 -2.73 -10.98 10.49
N GLY A 108 -3.66 -11.72 9.87
CA GLY A 108 -3.68 -13.17 9.86
C GLY A 108 -2.80 -13.80 8.80
N LYS A 109 -2.75 -15.13 8.83
CA LYS A 109 -2.05 -15.90 7.82
C LYS A 109 -2.73 -15.71 6.47
N ILE A 110 -1.93 -15.51 5.43
CA ILE A 110 -2.39 -15.49 4.04
C ILE A 110 -2.62 -16.95 3.60
N GLU A 111 -3.89 -17.34 3.40
CA GLU A 111 -4.25 -18.75 3.13
C GLU A 111 -4.99 -18.97 1.80
N LYS A 112 -5.66 -17.96 1.25
CA LYS A 112 -6.48 -18.08 0.03
C LYS A 112 -5.84 -17.35 -1.15
N ALA A 113 -5.58 -18.09 -2.22
CA ALA A 113 -5.08 -17.61 -3.51
C ALA A 113 -6.18 -16.83 -4.28
N PRO A 114 -5.83 -16.04 -5.31
CA PRO A 114 -4.50 -15.82 -5.89
C PRO A 114 -3.62 -14.92 -5.03
N PHE A 115 -2.35 -15.30 -4.86
CA PHE A 115 -1.37 -14.47 -4.16
C PHE A 115 -0.63 -13.59 -5.17
N TRP A 116 -0.64 -12.29 -4.91
CA TRP A 116 0.18 -11.33 -5.63
C TRP A 116 1.28 -10.87 -4.70
N ALA A 117 2.52 -11.25 -5.02
CA ALA A 117 3.69 -10.86 -4.24
C ALA A 117 4.53 -9.88 -5.05
N VAL A 118 4.89 -8.77 -4.41
CA VAL A 118 5.85 -7.80 -4.95
C VAL A 118 7.11 -7.93 -4.11
N ARG A 119 8.27 -8.02 -4.74
CA ARG A 119 9.53 -8.03 -4.00
C ARG A 119 9.74 -6.66 -3.36
N VAL A 120 9.58 -6.58 -2.05
CA VAL A 120 9.91 -5.40 -1.25
C VAL A 120 11.36 -5.54 -0.78
N TYR A 121 12.19 -4.53 -1.06
CA TYR A 121 13.54 -4.45 -0.50
C TYR A 121 13.49 -3.51 0.70
N PRO A 122 13.67 -4.02 1.94
CA PRO A 122 13.72 -3.16 3.12
C PRO A 122 14.92 -2.22 3.00
N ASN A 123 14.68 -0.92 3.11
CA ASN A 123 15.73 0.09 3.28
C ASN A 123 15.59 0.68 4.69
N ASP A 124 16.69 0.66 5.43
CA ASP A 124 16.79 1.31 6.73
C ASP A 124 16.93 2.82 6.51
N ILE A 125 15.83 3.55 6.70
CA ILE A 125 15.78 5.01 6.85
C ILE A 125 16.19 5.81 5.59
N GLY A 126 15.21 6.46 4.96
CA GLY A 126 15.46 7.62 4.10
C GLY A 126 15.22 7.40 2.60
N ALA A 127 14.67 8.42 1.96
CA ALA A 127 14.08 8.37 0.63
C ALA A 127 15.09 8.12 -0.51
N LYS A 128 14.85 7.06 -1.29
CA LYS A 128 14.59 7.08 -2.76
C LYS A 128 14.64 5.65 -3.36
N GLY A 129 13.54 5.22 -4.00
CA GLY A 129 13.56 4.13 -4.98
C GLY A 129 12.35 3.19 -4.91
N GLY A 130 11.32 3.44 -5.71
CA GLY A 130 10.25 2.45 -5.96
C GLY A 130 10.66 1.35 -6.96
N VAL A 131 9.76 0.42 -7.25
CA VAL A 131 10.02 -0.71 -8.17
C VAL A 131 9.87 -0.23 -9.61
N VAL A 132 10.79 -0.60 -10.52
CA VAL A 132 10.74 -0.15 -11.94
C VAL A 132 9.64 -0.89 -12.70
N THR A 133 8.82 -0.14 -13.44
CA THR A 133 7.80 -0.68 -14.35
C THR A 133 8.22 -0.61 -15.81
N ASP A 134 7.65 -1.47 -16.64
CA ASP A 134 7.63 -1.30 -18.10
C ASP A 134 6.53 -0.31 -18.55
N GLU A 135 6.43 -0.09 -19.86
CA GLU A 135 5.49 0.82 -20.51
C GLU A 135 4.01 0.44 -20.33
N ILE A 136 3.72 -0.77 -19.83
CA ILE A 136 2.36 -1.28 -19.58
C ILE A 136 2.10 -1.55 -18.08
N GLY A 137 2.98 -1.09 -17.19
CA GLY A 137 2.83 -1.21 -15.74
C GLY A 137 3.23 -2.57 -15.16
N GLY A 138 3.85 -3.44 -15.96
CA GLY A 138 4.44 -4.71 -15.52
C GLY A 138 5.76 -4.50 -14.77
N ALA A 139 5.98 -5.26 -13.69
CA ALA A 139 7.20 -5.15 -12.89
C ALA A 139 8.38 -5.81 -13.60
N CYS A 140 9.43 -5.05 -13.93
CA CYS A 140 10.55 -5.56 -14.72
C CYS A 140 11.76 -6.01 -13.88
N CYS A 141 12.22 -5.24 -12.89
CA CYS A 141 13.27 -5.62 -11.92
C CYS A 141 13.52 -4.47 -10.94
N ALA A 142 14.07 -4.73 -9.74
CA ALA A 142 14.54 -3.69 -8.83
C ALA A 142 15.99 -3.94 -8.41
N THR A 143 16.92 -3.12 -8.90
CA THR A 143 18.25 -2.94 -8.29
C THR A 143 18.78 -1.56 -8.64
N ALA A 144 19.02 -0.72 -7.64
CA ALA A 144 19.83 0.48 -7.78
C ALA A 144 21.10 0.29 -6.93
N LEU A 145 22.10 -0.38 -7.51
CA LEU A 145 23.52 -0.04 -7.40
C LEU A 145 24.34 -1.08 -8.17
N LEU A 146 25.09 -0.55 -9.14
CA LEU A 146 26.10 -1.16 -10.02
C LEU A 146 25.64 -1.73 -11.37
N SER A 147 26.14 -1.02 -12.39
CA SER A 147 26.40 -1.41 -13.77
C SER A 147 25.28 -1.18 -14.80
N ARG A 148 25.65 -0.41 -15.82
CA ARG A 148 24.98 -0.13 -17.11
C ARG A 148 24.64 -1.39 -17.96
N ALA A 149 24.46 -2.56 -17.36
CA ALA A 149 24.42 -3.83 -18.08
C ALA A 149 23.01 -4.38 -18.38
N CYS A 150 21.94 -3.84 -17.80
CA CYS A 150 20.59 -4.43 -17.95
C CYS A 150 19.75 -3.88 -19.12
N LEU A 151 20.24 -2.90 -19.89
CA LEU A 151 19.52 -2.34 -21.06
C LEU A 151 19.53 -3.25 -22.31
N HIS A 152 19.88 -4.53 -22.20
CA HIS A 152 20.02 -5.39 -23.40
C HIS A 152 19.62 -6.86 -23.27
N ARG A 153 18.86 -7.28 -22.25
CA ARG A 153 18.33 -8.65 -22.22
C ARG A 153 16.83 -8.64 -22.00
N GLY A 154 16.14 -9.03 -23.06
CA GLY A 154 14.70 -9.19 -23.11
C GLY A 154 14.16 -10.09 -22.02
N THR A 155 12.91 -9.81 -21.67
CA THR A 155 11.94 -10.66 -21.00
C THR A 155 12.31 -12.15 -20.96
N GLN A 156 12.76 -12.63 -19.81
CA GLN A 156 12.66 -14.05 -19.47
C GLN A 156 11.63 -14.22 -18.36
N ARG A 157 10.50 -14.83 -18.74
CA ARG A 157 9.51 -15.39 -17.81
C ARG A 157 10.21 -16.37 -16.87
N LEU A 158 10.13 -16.13 -15.57
CA LEU A 158 10.38 -17.17 -14.58
C LEU A 158 9.18 -18.12 -14.61
N ARG A 159 9.44 -19.38 -14.97
CA ARG A 159 8.52 -20.50 -14.74
C ARG A 159 8.60 -20.95 -13.29
#